data_AF-A0A968BV81-F1
#
_entry.id   AF-A0A968BV81-F1
#
_cell.length_a   1.000
_cell.length_b   1.000
_cell.length_c   1.000
_cell.angle_alpha   90.00
_cell.angle_beta   90.00
_cell.angle_gamma   90.00
#
_symmetry.space_group_name_H-M   'P 1'
#
loop_
_entity.id
_entity.type
_entity.pdbx_description
1 polymer ?
#
loop_
_entity_poly.entity_id
_entity_poly.type
_entity_poly.pdbx_seq_one_letter_code
_entity_poly.pdbx_strand_id
1 'polypeptide(L)'
;MSAMSPERHAFPVSVRWSLLALFILVLLLAGCGERGEDSVETPAAQADAESGGPIPTFIPQLEVPLVDLVLSQENVLVEPAPLRAGFPFTVTALIHNNLTVPAEDIPVMVLITAQQEQIGYTSYAELITITVPASQSLQLDLPVDWNFAGGEHRLWLQVNRLPDAWQDRART
;
A
#
# COMPACT_ATOMS: atom_id res chain seq x y z
N MET A 1 50.46 6.61 -14.04
CA MET A 1 49.87 5.29 -13.75
C MET A 1 50.54 4.74 -12.50
N SER A 2 49.81 4.70 -11.38
CA SER A 2 50.21 3.96 -10.17
C SER A 2 48.94 3.38 -9.57
N ALA A 3 48.91 2.06 -9.49
CA ALA A 3 47.79 1.27 -9.01
C ALA A 3 47.81 1.23 -7.48
N MET A 4 46.68 1.55 -6.86
CA MET A 4 46.48 1.46 -5.41
C MET A 4 45.71 0.16 -5.12
N SER A 5 46.35 -0.72 -4.36
CA SER A 5 45.83 -2.03 -3.95
C SER A 5 44.87 -1.87 -2.75
N PRO A 6 43.70 -2.52 -2.72
CA PRO A 6 42.84 -2.50 -1.55
C PRO A 6 43.17 -3.66 -0.59
N GLU A 7 43.61 -3.32 0.62
CA GLU A 7 43.65 -4.23 1.76
C GLU A 7 42.22 -4.63 2.16
N ARG A 8 41.93 -5.93 2.17
CA ARG A 8 40.67 -6.47 2.71
C ARG A 8 40.85 -6.72 4.20
N HIS A 9 40.20 -5.91 5.03
CA HIS A 9 40.03 -6.22 6.44
C HIS A 9 38.97 -7.31 6.61
N ALA A 10 39.40 -8.49 7.05
CA ALA A 10 38.51 -9.54 7.53
C ALA A 10 38.01 -9.15 8.93
N PHE A 11 36.70 -8.94 9.06
CA PHE A 11 36.05 -8.73 10.36
C PHE A 11 35.94 -10.07 11.10
N PRO A 12 36.34 -10.16 12.38
CA PRO A 12 36.10 -11.36 13.17
C PRO A 12 34.61 -11.47 13.50
N VAL A 13 33.99 -12.55 13.03
CA VAL A 13 32.61 -12.92 13.35
C VAL A 13 32.52 -13.18 14.86
N SER A 14 31.77 -12.33 15.56
CA SER A 14 31.54 -12.42 17.00
C SER A 14 30.74 -13.69 17.33
N VAL A 15 31.32 -14.56 18.17
CA VAL A 15 30.76 -15.85 18.64
C VAL A 15 29.33 -15.71 19.18
N ARG A 16 28.96 -14.52 19.67
CA ARG A 16 27.61 -14.21 20.14
C ARG A 16 26.54 -14.26 19.05
N TRP A 17 26.92 -13.96 17.80
CA TRP A 17 25.99 -13.95 16.67
C TRP A 17 25.73 -15.37 16.14
N SER A 18 26.73 -16.25 16.21
CA SER A 18 26.58 -17.66 15.87
C SER A 18 25.64 -18.39 16.83
N LEU A 19 25.65 -18.06 18.12
CA LEU A 19 24.72 -18.65 19.11
C LEU A 19 23.28 -18.19 18.90
N LEU A 20 23.07 -16.92 18.52
CA LEU A 20 21.74 -16.40 18.22
C LEU A 20 21.13 -17.07 16.98
N ALA A 21 21.93 -17.24 15.93
CA ALA A 21 21.50 -17.91 14.70
C ALA A 21 21.14 -19.39 14.95
N LEU A 22 21.93 -20.10 15.79
CA LEU A 22 21.64 -21.48 16.17
C LEU A 22 20.31 -21.58 16.94
N PHE A 23 20.03 -20.64 17.84
CA PHE A 23 18.80 -20.65 18.63
C PHE A 23 17.54 -20.44 17.77
N ILE A 24 17.62 -19.57 16.75
CA ILE A 24 16.52 -19.34 15.80
C ILE A 24 16.26 -20.60 14.94
N LEU A 25 17.32 -21.30 14.53
CA LEU A 25 17.18 -22.53 13.74
C LEU A 25 16.47 -23.66 14.52
N VAL A 26 16.77 -23.82 15.82
CA VAL A 26 16.12 -24.81 16.67
C VAL A 26 14.62 -24.50 16.85
N LEU A 27 14.25 -23.22 16.97
CA LEU A 27 12.84 -22.81 17.09
C LEU A 27 12.04 -23.09 15.82
N LEU A 28 12.65 -22.98 14.64
CA LEU A 28 11.97 -23.28 13.37
C LEU A 28 11.74 -24.78 13.16
N LEU A 29 12.60 -25.64 13.70
CA LEU A 29 12.48 -27.11 13.56
C LEU A 29 11.48 -27.73 14.54
N ALA A 30 11.13 -27.05 15.64
CA ALA A 30 10.17 -27.54 16.63
C ALA A 30 8.69 -27.23 16.28
N GLY A 31 8.42 -26.52 15.18
CA GLY A 31 7.07 -26.05 14.81
C GLY A 31 6.24 -27.01 13.95
N CYS A 32 6.80 -28.11 13.44
CA CYS A 32 6.08 -29.06 12.58
C CYS A 32 5.53 -30.23 13.40
N GLY A 33 4.47 -29.97 14.17
CA GLY A 33 3.69 -31.02 14.83
C GLY A 33 2.48 -31.41 13.98
N GLU A 34 2.58 -32.57 13.33
CA GLU A 34 1.48 -33.31 12.69
C GLU A 34 0.25 -33.42 13.61
N ARG A 35 -0.93 -33.10 13.08
CA ARG A 35 -2.20 -33.38 13.74
C ARG A 35 -2.89 -34.53 13.01
N GLY A 36 -3.01 -35.63 13.74
CA GLY A 36 -3.36 -36.96 13.27
C GLY A 36 -4.76 -37.11 12.67
N GLU A 37 -4.81 -38.08 11.75
CA GLU A 37 -5.98 -38.86 11.37
C GLU A 37 -6.60 -39.54 12.60
N ASP A 38 -7.93 -39.53 12.67
CA ASP A 38 -8.68 -40.58 13.35
C ASP A 38 -9.89 -40.98 12.50
N SER A 39 -10.11 -42.28 12.49
CA SER A 39 -10.90 -43.03 11.52
C SER A 39 -12.41 -42.98 11.77
N VAL A 40 -13.14 -42.99 10.65
CA VAL A 40 -14.33 -43.83 10.35
C VAL A 40 -15.14 -44.35 11.55
N GLU A 41 -16.38 -43.86 11.67
CA GLU A 41 -17.49 -44.70 12.13
C GLU A 41 -18.76 -44.36 11.35
N THR A 42 -19.20 -45.33 10.55
CA THR A 42 -20.49 -45.36 9.85
C THR A 42 -21.57 -45.81 10.82
N PRO A 43 -22.76 -45.20 10.80
CA PRO A 43 -23.98 -46.00 10.80
C PRO A 43 -24.84 -45.66 9.57
N ALA A 44 -25.15 -46.70 8.81
CA ALA A 44 -26.15 -46.66 7.76
C ALA A 44 -27.56 -46.64 8.39
N ALA A 45 -28.41 -45.72 7.94
CA ALA A 45 -29.83 -46.00 7.64
C ALA A 45 -30.53 -44.79 6.98
N GLN A 46 -30.98 -45.05 5.75
CA GLN A 46 -32.26 -44.64 5.14
C GLN A 46 -32.58 -43.16 4.87
N ALA A 47 -32.54 -42.88 3.56
CA ALA A 47 -33.63 -42.36 2.72
C ALA A 47 -34.44 -41.18 3.25
N ASP A 48 -34.26 -40.02 2.61
CA ASP A 48 -35.31 -39.49 1.74
C ASP A 48 -34.70 -38.63 0.63
N ALA A 49 -35.12 -38.93 -0.59
CA ALA A 49 -34.75 -38.19 -1.79
C ALA A 49 -35.58 -36.90 -1.83
N GLU A 50 -35.00 -35.79 -1.37
CA GLU A 50 -35.59 -34.47 -1.56
C GLU A 50 -34.78 -33.68 -2.59
N SER A 51 -35.31 -33.70 -3.82
CA SER A 51 -35.11 -32.77 -4.95
C SER A 51 -33.90 -31.83 -4.86
N GLY A 52 -32.72 -32.33 -5.22
CA GLY A 52 -31.54 -31.51 -5.49
C GLY A 52 -31.72 -30.73 -6.80
N GLY A 53 -32.37 -29.57 -6.74
CA GLY A 53 -32.24 -28.55 -7.78
C GLY A 53 -30.78 -28.10 -7.87
N PRO A 54 -30.26 -27.73 -9.06
CA PRO A 54 -28.89 -27.26 -9.18
C PRO A 54 -28.69 -26.04 -8.29
N ILE A 55 -27.76 -26.15 -7.32
CA ILE A 55 -27.29 -25.00 -6.55
C ILE A 55 -26.79 -23.98 -7.59
N PRO A 56 -27.35 -22.76 -7.66
CA PRO A 56 -26.82 -21.75 -8.57
C PRO A 56 -25.38 -21.47 -8.15
N THR A 57 -24.43 -21.92 -8.97
CA THR A 57 -23.03 -21.53 -8.85
C THR A 57 -23.00 -20.02 -9.05
N PHE A 58 -22.92 -19.27 -7.95
CA PHE A 58 -22.69 -17.83 -7.99
C PHE A 58 -21.25 -17.64 -8.47
N ILE A 59 -21.08 -17.51 -9.78
CA ILE A 59 -19.81 -17.05 -10.34
C ILE A 59 -19.75 -15.56 -9.95
N PRO A 60 -18.83 -15.12 -9.08
CA PRO A 60 -18.66 -13.71 -8.85
C PRO A 60 -18.31 -13.08 -10.19
N GLN A 61 -19.21 -12.30 -10.78
CA GLN A 61 -18.87 -11.47 -11.92
C GLN A 61 -17.77 -10.53 -11.45
N LEU A 62 -16.59 -10.68 -12.03
CA LEU A 62 -15.48 -9.77 -11.82
C LEU A 62 -15.94 -8.41 -12.35
N GLU A 63 -16.40 -7.55 -11.45
CA GLU A 63 -16.85 -6.21 -11.79
C GLU A 63 -15.60 -5.45 -12.25
N VAL A 64 -15.56 -5.09 -13.53
CA VAL A 64 -14.47 -4.28 -14.09
C VAL A 64 -14.45 -2.98 -13.31
N PRO A 65 -13.31 -2.54 -12.76
CA PRO A 65 -13.24 -1.29 -12.02
C PRO A 65 -13.78 -0.19 -12.92
N LEU A 66 -14.81 0.52 -12.44
CA LEU A 66 -15.48 1.59 -13.18
C LEU A 66 -14.55 2.79 -13.46
N VAL A 67 -13.31 2.75 -12.96
CA VAL A 67 -12.31 3.81 -13.02
C VAL A 67 -10.94 3.24 -13.32
N ASP A 68 -10.29 3.80 -14.34
CA ASP A 68 -8.91 3.51 -14.73
C ASP A 68 -8.13 4.83 -14.71
N LEU A 69 -7.55 5.12 -13.54
CA LEU A 69 -6.74 6.31 -13.29
C LEU A 69 -5.28 5.94 -13.13
N VAL A 70 -4.41 6.74 -13.72
CA VAL A 70 -2.96 6.59 -13.66
C VAL A 70 -2.36 7.79 -12.93
N LEU A 71 -1.61 7.49 -11.89
CA LEU A 71 -0.70 8.40 -11.21
C LEU A 71 0.67 7.73 -11.15
N SER A 72 1.70 8.43 -11.60
CA SER A 72 3.08 7.95 -11.57
C SER A 72 4.01 8.96 -10.90
N GLN A 73 5.15 8.49 -10.41
CA GLN A 73 6.06 9.32 -9.61
C GLN A 73 6.67 10.47 -10.42
N GLU A 74 6.98 10.24 -11.69
CA GLU A 74 7.51 11.25 -12.61
C GLU A 74 6.52 12.39 -12.89
N ASN A 75 5.23 12.16 -12.61
CA ASN A 75 4.15 13.12 -12.74
C ASN A 75 3.82 13.85 -11.43
N VAL A 76 4.65 13.64 -10.39
CA VAL A 76 4.55 14.34 -9.11
C VAL A 76 5.74 15.29 -8.98
N LEU A 77 5.44 16.57 -8.78
CA LEU A 77 6.40 17.63 -8.61
C LEU A 77 6.19 18.30 -7.25
N VAL A 78 7.28 18.74 -6.64
CA VAL A 78 7.24 19.49 -5.38
C VAL A 78 8.06 20.77 -5.54
N GLU A 79 7.42 21.91 -5.32
CA GLU A 79 8.03 23.23 -5.52
C GLU A 79 7.80 24.17 -4.33
N PRO A 80 8.79 24.99 -3.95
CA PRO A 80 10.08 25.18 -4.62
C PRO A 80 11.12 24.13 -4.21
N ALA A 81 12.08 23.85 -5.11
CA ALA A 81 13.26 23.05 -4.80
C ALA A 81 14.51 23.95 -4.63
N PRO A 82 15.30 23.84 -3.54
CA PRO A 82 15.10 22.96 -2.39
C PRO A 82 14.00 23.48 -1.44
N LEU A 83 13.29 22.55 -0.81
CA LEU A 83 12.33 22.87 0.25
C LEU A 83 13.05 23.46 1.46
N ARG A 84 12.41 24.47 2.09
CA ARG A 84 12.89 25.09 3.33
C ARG A 84 11.93 24.76 4.46
N ALA A 85 12.47 24.31 5.59
CA ALA A 85 11.68 24.06 6.79
C ALA A 85 10.89 25.31 7.21
N GLY A 86 9.61 25.12 7.51
CA GLY A 86 8.68 26.19 7.88
C GLY A 86 8.24 27.15 6.78
N PHE A 87 8.52 26.84 5.52
CA PHE A 87 7.98 27.58 4.38
C PHE A 87 6.94 26.72 3.65
N PRO A 88 5.84 27.34 3.15
CA PRO A 88 4.86 26.63 2.36
C PRO A 88 5.47 26.17 1.03
N PHE A 89 4.92 25.10 0.49
CA PHE A 89 5.29 24.53 -0.80
C PHE A 89 4.06 23.92 -1.48
N THR A 90 4.17 23.61 -2.76
CA THR A 90 3.09 23.00 -3.54
C THR A 90 3.50 21.61 -3.98
N VAL A 91 2.59 20.64 -3.82
CA VAL A 91 2.65 19.34 -4.47
C VAL A 91 1.78 19.41 -5.71
N THR A 92 2.38 19.27 -6.89
CA THR A 92 1.64 19.18 -8.15
C THR A 92 1.63 17.73 -8.61
N ALA A 93 0.45 17.23 -8.96
CA ALA A 93 0.27 15.87 -9.47
C ALA A 93 -0.53 15.87 -10.77
N LEU A 94 -0.05 15.11 -11.76
CA LEU A 94 -0.80 14.87 -13.00
C LEU A 94 -1.48 13.50 -12.93
N ILE A 95 -2.81 13.50 -12.92
CA ILE A 95 -3.64 12.29 -12.84
C ILE A 95 -4.31 12.09 -14.19
N HIS A 96 -4.07 10.96 -14.85
CA HIS A 96 -4.64 10.65 -16.16
C HIS A 96 -5.80 9.67 -16.04
N ASN A 97 -6.89 9.92 -16.78
CA ASN A 97 -8.01 9.00 -16.91
C ASN A 97 -7.97 8.32 -18.29
N ASN A 98 -7.78 7.00 -18.29
CA ASN A 98 -7.73 6.20 -19.52
C ASN A 98 -9.13 5.91 -20.10
N LEU A 99 -10.19 6.12 -19.34
CA LEU A 99 -11.55 5.82 -19.77
C LEU A 99 -12.13 6.93 -20.64
N THR A 100 -13.12 6.59 -21.46
CA THR A 100 -13.89 7.54 -22.28
C THR A 100 -15.03 8.21 -21.51
N VAL A 101 -15.14 7.95 -20.20
CA VAL A 101 -16.15 8.51 -19.30
C VAL A 101 -15.43 9.30 -18.21
N PRO A 102 -15.94 10.48 -17.80
CA PRO A 102 -15.38 11.23 -16.68
C PRO A 102 -15.35 10.39 -15.39
N ALA A 103 -14.28 10.55 -14.61
CA ALA A 103 -14.15 9.95 -13.30
C ALA A 103 -14.54 11.00 -12.25
N GLU A 104 -15.74 10.89 -11.71
CA GLU A 104 -16.31 11.82 -10.73
C GLU A 104 -16.13 11.31 -9.29
N ASP A 105 -16.14 12.24 -8.34
CA ASP A 105 -16.06 11.98 -6.90
C ASP A 105 -14.86 11.09 -6.49
N ILE A 106 -13.69 11.37 -7.07
CA ILE A 106 -12.48 10.58 -6.84
C ILE A 106 -11.72 11.12 -5.63
N PRO A 107 -11.59 10.36 -4.52
CA PRO A 107 -10.75 10.76 -3.41
C PRO A 107 -9.26 10.68 -3.77
N VAL A 108 -8.56 11.78 -3.51
CA VAL A 108 -7.10 11.86 -3.54
C VAL A 108 -6.60 12.13 -2.13
N MET A 109 -5.79 11.21 -1.62
CA MET A 109 -5.16 11.32 -0.31
C MET A 109 -3.70 11.73 -0.48
N VAL A 110 -3.31 12.79 0.22
CA VAL A 110 -1.94 13.26 0.37
C VAL A 110 -1.51 12.95 1.79
N LEU A 111 -0.38 12.26 1.96
CA LEU A 111 0.19 11.98 3.26
C LEU A 111 1.68 12.29 3.24
N ILE A 112 2.13 13.16 4.15
CA ILE A 112 3.53 13.51 4.33
C ILE A 112 3.94 13.15 5.75
N THR A 113 4.94 12.28 5.86
CA THR A 113 5.46 11.81 7.16
C THR A 113 6.96 12.03 7.24
N ALA A 114 7.49 12.25 8.44
CA ALA A 114 8.94 12.20 8.64
C ALA A 114 9.46 10.78 8.35
N GLN A 115 10.64 10.67 7.74
CA GLN A 115 11.29 9.37 7.50
C GLN A 115 11.75 8.73 8.82
N GLN A 116 12.17 9.56 9.77
CA GLN A 116 12.53 9.14 11.11
C GLN A 116 11.66 9.90 12.10
N GLU A 117 10.78 9.18 12.78
CA GLU A 117 9.96 9.78 13.82
C GLU A 117 10.83 10.11 15.04
N GLN A 118 10.91 11.40 15.37
CA GLN A 118 11.40 11.86 16.66
C GLN A 118 10.24 12.50 17.43
N ILE A 119 10.40 12.63 18.74
CA ILE A 119 9.41 13.26 19.61
C ILE A 119 9.11 14.67 19.08
N GLY A 120 7.84 14.95 18.77
CA GLY A 120 7.37 16.26 18.32
C GLY A 120 7.15 16.42 16.81
N TYR A 121 7.38 15.38 16.00
CA TYR A 121 6.95 15.39 14.60
C TYR A 121 5.45 15.11 14.46
N THR A 122 4.79 15.85 13.56
CA THR A 122 3.38 15.65 13.19
C THR A 122 3.29 15.41 11.69
N SER A 123 2.55 14.38 11.28
CA SER A 123 2.28 14.11 9.87
C SER A 123 1.28 15.10 9.30
N TYR A 124 1.37 15.33 8.00
CA TYR A 124 0.36 16.04 7.24
C TYR A 124 -0.48 15.03 6.48
N ALA A 125 -1.80 15.11 6.61
CA ALA A 125 -2.72 14.29 5.85
C ALA A 125 -3.86 15.16 5.32
N GLU A 126 -4.15 15.04 4.04
CA GLU A 126 -5.23 15.75 3.38
C GLU A 126 -5.97 14.80 2.46
N LEU A 127 -7.30 14.87 2.48
CA LEU A 127 -8.17 14.12 1.59
C LEU A 127 -9.02 15.13 0.82
N ILE A 128 -8.88 15.13 -0.50
CA ILE A 128 -9.69 15.95 -1.38
C ILE A 128 -10.46 15.08 -2.36
N THR A 129 -11.50 15.64 -2.97
CA THR A 129 -12.29 14.98 -4.00
C THR A 129 -12.15 15.74 -5.30
N ILE A 130 -11.87 15.03 -6.39
CA ILE A 130 -11.66 15.61 -7.73
C ILE A 130 -12.55 14.95 -8.78
N THR A 131 -12.69 15.63 -9.91
CA THR A 131 -13.26 15.06 -11.14
C THR A 131 -12.21 15.09 -12.24
N VAL A 132 -11.87 13.92 -12.79
CA VAL A 132 -10.91 13.80 -13.89
C VAL A 132 -11.67 13.63 -15.21
N PRO A 133 -11.49 14.52 -16.20
CA PRO A 133 -12.22 14.43 -17.46
C PRO A 133 -11.91 13.14 -18.23
N ALA A 134 -12.83 12.71 -19.08
CA ALA A 134 -12.65 11.52 -19.92
C ALA A 134 -11.41 11.63 -20.82
N SER A 135 -10.59 10.58 -20.84
CA SER A 135 -9.43 10.44 -21.73
C SER A 135 -8.42 11.59 -21.64
N GLN A 136 -8.37 12.25 -20.48
CA GLN A 136 -7.59 13.46 -20.23
C GLN A 136 -6.85 13.37 -18.91
N SER A 137 -5.88 14.27 -18.76
CA SER A 137 -5.18 14.46 -17.49
C SER A 137 -5.71 15.68 -16.76
N LEU A 138 -5.85 15.56 -15.44
CA LEU A 138 -6.05 16.67 -14.53
C LEU A 138 -4.73 16.99 -13.84
N GLN A 139 -4.29 18.24 -13.93
CA GLN A 139 -3.26 18.75 -13.04
C GLN A 139 -3.92 19.18 -11.73
N LEU A 140 -3.42 18.64 -10.63
CA LEU A 140 -3.86 18.94 -9.28
C LEU A 140 -2.72 19.66 -8.55
N ASP A 141 -2.96 20.89 -8.13
CA ASP A 141 -2.02 21.69 -7.34
C ASP A 141 -2.49 21.74 -5.88
N LEU A 142 -1.68 21.19 -4.97
CA LEU A 142 -1.97 21.06 -3.56
C LEU A 142 -1.04 21.96 -2.75
N PRO A 143 -1.51 23.13 -2.28
CA PRO A 143 -0.71 23.98 -1.41
C PRO A 143 -0.59 23.31 -0.03
N VAL A 144 0.65 23.16 0.43
CA VAL A 144 0.98 22.63 1.75
C VAL A 144 1.50 23.77 2.62
N ASP A 145 0.61 24.33 3.44
CA ASP A 145 0.92 25.42 4.37
C ASP A 145 1.45 24.92 5.73
N TRP A 146 1.79 23.63 5.82
CA TRP A 146 2.22 22.99 7.07
C TRP A 146 3.71 23.23 7.37
N ASN A 147 4.00 23.58 8.61
CA ASN A 147 5.37 23.82 9.08
C ASN A 147 6.07 22.51 9.44
N PHE A 148 6.70 21.88 8.46
CA PHE A 148 7.60 20.75 8.72
C PHE A 148 8.91 21.25 9.31
N ALA A 149 9.36 20.57 10.37
CA ALA A 149 10.72 20.69 10.83
C ALA A 149 11.70 20.22 9.75
N GLY A 150 12.96 20.65 9.83
CA GLY A 150 13.99 20.17 8.91
C GLY A 150 14.16 18.65 8.98
N GLY A 151 14.55 18.03 7.86
CA GLY A 151 14.80 16.59 7.77
C GLY A 151 14.22 15.95 6.53
N GLU A 152 14.39 14.64 6.42
CA GLU A 152 13.87 13.84 5.31
C GLU A 152 12.41 13.44 5.59
N HIS A 153 11.57 13.65 4.58
CA HIS A 153 10.13 13.35 4.63
C HIS A 153 9.76 12.45 3.46
N ARG A 154 8.72 11.64 3.66
CA ARG A 154 8.10 10.81 2.62
C ARG A 154 6.78 11.43 2.23
N LEU A 155 6.61 11.63 0.93
CA LEU A 155 5.33 11.98 0.32
C LEU A 155 4.68 10.72 -0.22
N TRP A 156 3.44 10.48 0.19
CA TRP A 156 2.55 9.48 -0.35
C TRP A 156 1.37 10.19 -0.99
N LEU A 157 1.08 9.84 -2.24
CA LEU A 157 -0.07 10.33 -2.96
C LEU A 157 -0.86 9.13 -3.47
N GLN A 158 -2.13 9.07 -3.14
CA GLN A 158 -2.99 7.95 -3.47
C GLN A 158 -4.26 8.46 -4.14
N VAL A 159 -4.54 7.95 -5.33
CA VAL A 159 -5.78 8.17 -6.06
C VAL A 159 -6.58 6.88 -5.95
N ASN A 160 -7.66 6.92 -5.18
CA ASN A 160 -8.54 5.77 -5.01
C ASN A 160 -9.88 6.05 -5.65
N ARG A 161 -10.50 5.04 -6.25
CA ARG A 161 -11.95 4.93 -6.20
C ARG A 161 -12.29 3.56 -5.66
N LEU A 162 -12.95 3.54 -4.50
CA LEU A 162 -13.56 2.32 -4.01
C LEU A 162 -14.75 1.98 -4.92
N PRO A 163 -15.02 0.68 -5.21
CA PRO A 163 -16.26 0.28 -5.88
C PRO A 163 -17.46 0.92 -5.21
N ASP A 164 -18.49 1.28 -5.97
CA ASP A 164 -19.64 2.06 -5.48
C ASP A 164 -20.26 1.42 -4.22
N ALA A 165 -20.31 0.08 -4.17
CA ALA A 165 -20.79 -0.70 -3.02
C ALA A 165 -20.04 -0.45 -1.69
N TRP A 166 -18.83 0.10 -1.73
CA TRP A 166 -17.98 0.36 -0.56
C TRP A 166 -17.91 1.85 -0.22
N GLN A 167 -18.38 2.73 -1.09
CA GLN A 167 -18.38 4.18 -0.86
C GLN A 167 -19.34 4.59 0.27
N ASP A 168 -20.48 3.91 0.41
CA ASP A 168 -21.47 4.18 1.46
C ASP A 168 -20.91 3.97 2.88
N ARG A 169 -19.88 3.14 3.03
CA ARG A 169 -19.24 2.86 4.32
C ARG A 169 -18.17 3.88 4.70
N ALA A 170 -17.71 4.70 3.75
CA ALA A 170 -16.66 5.69 3.96
C ALA A 170 -17.20 7.08 4.35
N ARG A 171 -18.53 7.29 4.33
CA ARG A 171 -19.17 8.58 4.64
C ARG A 171 -19.60 8.78 6.11
N THR A 172 -19.21 7.88 7.02
CA THR A 172 -19.43 8.03 8.47
C THR A 172 -18.22 8.62 9.16
#